data_AF-A0A7J7R3I3-F1
#
_entry.id   AF-A0A7J7R3I3-F1
#
_cell.length_a   1.000
_cell.length_b   1.000
_cell.length_c   1.000
_cell.angle_alpha   90.00
_cell.angle_beta   90.00
_cell.angle_gamma   90.00
#
_symmetry.space_group_name_H-M   'P 1'
#
loop_
_entity.id
_entity.type
_entity.pdbx_description
1 polymer ?
#
loop_
_entity_poly.entity_id
_entity_poly.type
_entity_poly.pdbx_seq_one_letter_code
_entity_poly.pdbx_strand_id
1 'polypeptide(L)'
;MMPQRVRLQLEAAVRHPTSIVGCQVRREPPNSTERYTRWINRLAPGQLLMQVFTSNGPTVVMPTWFCSRAWFSHVGPFDEGGQGVPEDLLLFYNHLRKGGVRRVDQSLLLYRYHPSGATHSVLEYAVPSRGGWGAVDSGDWLRPRVQCGVN
;
A
#
# COMPACT_ATOMS: atom_id res chain seq x y z
N MET A 1 -1.25 14.50 -10.06
CA MET A 1 -0.67 13.33 -10.77
C MET A 1 0.46 13.84 -11.65
N MET A 2 1.59 13.13 -11.76
CA MET A 2 2.69 13.62 -12.60
C MET A 2 2.35 13.42 -14.09
N PRO A 3 2.69 14.34 -15.01
CA PRO A 3 2.24 14.29 -16.40
C PRO A 3 2.60 13.01 -17.15
N GLN A 4 3.77 12.42 -16.83
CA GLN A 4 4.26 11.23 -17.54
C GLN A 4 3.74 9.90 -16.97
N ARG A 5 2.91 9.92 -15.92
CA ARG A 5 2.49 8.70 -15.23
C ARG A 5 1.86 7.67 -16.18
N VAL A 6 0.85 8.09 -16.95
CA VAL A 6 0.13 7.19 -17.87
C VAL A 6 1.07 6.61 -18.92
N ARG A 7 1.87 7.47 -19.58
CA ARG A 7 2.82 7.05 -20.62
C ARG A 7 3.80 5.99 -20.12
N LEU A 8 4.48 6.26 -19.01
CA LEU A 8 5.54 5.38 -18.50
C LEU A 8 4.98 4.07 -17.92
N GLN A 9 3.82 4.12 -17.26
CA GLN A 9 3.17 2.89 -16.77
C GLN A 9 2.57 2.06 -17.92
N LEU A 10 2.07 2.71 -18.97
CA LEU A 10 1.62 2.02 -20.20
C LEU A 10 2.79 1.30 -20.88
N GLU A 11 3.93 1.98 -21.08
CA GLU A 11 5.13 1.36 -21.65
C GLU A 11 5.58 0.13 -20.85
N ALA A 12 5.52 0.21 -19.52
CA ALA A 12 5.83 -0.92 -18.65
C ALA A 12 4.79 -2.05 -18.74
N ALA A 13 3.50 -1.72 -18.81
CA ALA A 13 2.41 -2.70 -18.92
C ALA A 13 2.41 -3.42 -20.28
N VAL A 14 2.79 -2.75 -21.36
CA VAL A 14 2.95 -3.36 -22.69
C VAL A 14 4.09 -4.40 -22.68
N ARG A 15 5.20 -4.10 -22.01
CA ARG A 15 6.33 -5.05 -21.84
C ARG A 15 6.01 -6.21 -20.88
N HIS A 16 5.05 -6.02 -19.98
CA HIS A 16 4.68 -6.98 -18.95
C HIS A 16 3.14 -7.12 -18.85
N PRO A 17 2.50 -7.74 -19.87
CA PRO A 17 1.03 -7.72 -20.01
C PRO A 17 0.29 -8.45 -18.89
N THR A 18 0.97 -9.36 -18.18
CA THR A 18 0.44 -10.18 -17.08
C THR A 18 0.88 -9.66 -15.70
N SER A 19 1.16 -8.37 -15.57
CA SER A 19 1.64 -7.78 -14.32
C SER A 19 0.84 -6.57 -13.89
N ILE A 20 0.72 -6.39 -12.58
CA ILE A 20 0.31 -5.12 -12.00
C ILE A 20 1.52 -4.18 -11.94
N VAL A 21 1.37 -2.98 -12.48
CA VAL A 21 2.44 -1.99 -12.60
C VAL A 21 2.16 -0.84 -11.63
N GLY A 22 3.06 -0.62 -10.67
CA GLY A 22 3.07 0.57 -9.83
C GLY A 22 4.10 1.60 -10.28
N CYS A 23 4.32 2.60 -9.44
CA CYS A 23 5.41 3.57 -9.57
C CYS A 23 5.91 3.99 -8.19
N GLN A 24 7.06 4.67 -8.12
CA GLN A 24 7.43 5.36 -6.90
C GLN A 24 6.46 6.51 -6.62
N VAL A 25 6.35 6.90 -5.35
CA VAL A 25 5.40 7.92 -4.90
C VAL A 25 6.08 8.99 -4.06
N ARG A 26 5.49 10.19 -4.05
CA ARG A 26 5.75 11.23 -3.06
C ARG A 26 4.51 11.42 -2.19
N ARG A 27 4.69 11.84 -0.95
CA ARG A 27 3.59 12.11 -0.01
C ARG A 27 3.41 13.61 0.18
N GLU A 28 2.18 14.01 0.45
CA GLU A 28 1.85 15.37 0.89
C GLU A 28 0.97 15.26 2.15
N PRO A 29 1.45 15.66 3.34
CA PRO A 29 2.77 16.22 3.62
C PRO A 29 3.89 15.16 3.49
N PRO A 30 5.15 15.56 3.21
CA PRO A 30 6.26 14.64 2.90
C PRO A 30 6.57 13.59 3.97
N ASN A 31 6.30 13.89 5.23
CA ASN A 31 6.55 13.02 6.38
C ASN A 31 5.44 11.99 6.65
N SER A 32 4.35 11.99 5.87
CA SER A 32 3.27 11.02 6.03
C SER A 32 3.75 9.59 5.73
N THR A 33 3.69 8.68 6.71
CA THR A 33 4.13 7.28 6.55
C THR A 33 5.56 7.18 5.98
N GLU A 34 6.48 8.03 6.45
CA GLU A 34 7.80 8.22 5.84
C GLU A 34 8.60 6.91 5.71
N ARG A 35 8.64 6.09 6.77
CA ARG A 35 9.32 4.79 6.76
C ARG A 35 8.82 3.89 5.63
N TYR A 36 7.50 3.80 5.48
CA TYR A 36 6.87 2.98 4.44
C TYR A 36 7.15 3.54 3.04
N THR A 37 6.99 4.85 2.85
CA THR A 37 7.26 5.52 1.57
C THR A 37 8.72 5.35 1.15
N ARG A 38 9.66 5.47 2.10
CA ARG A 38 11.09 5.24 1.86
C ARG A 38 11.36 3.77 1.49
N TRP A 39 10.73 2.83 2.18
CA TRP A 39 10.87 1.39 1.90
C TRP A 39 10.36 1.04 0.50
N ILE A 40 9.10 1.34 0.18
CA ILE A 40 8.51 1.01 -1.14
C ILE A 40 9.25 1.67 -2.30
N ASN A 41 9.87 2.84 -2.12
CA ASN A 41 10.59 3.52 -3.19
C ASN A 41 12.01 2.96 -3.39
N ARG A 42 12.61 2.31 -2.38
CA ARG A 42 13.99 1.80 -2.41
C ARG A 42 14.12 0.33 -2.80
N LEU A 43 13.04 -0.45 -2.75
CA LEU A 43 13.09 -1.87 -3.15
C LEU A 43 13.66 -2.03 -4.57
N ALA A 44 14.65 -2.89 -4.79
CA ALA A 44 15.10 -3.23 -6.13
C ALA A 44 13.99 -4.01 -6.89
N PRO A 45 13.98 -4.03 -8.23
CA PRO A 45 12.96 -4.75 -9.01
C PRO A 45 12.79 -6.22 -8.61
N GLY A 46 13.90 -6.94 -8.36
CA GLY A 46 13.86 -8.34 -7.92
C GLY A 46 13.33 -8.54 -6.49
N GLN A 47 13.31 -7.49 -5.67
CA GLN A 47 12.78 -7.54 -4.32
C GLN A 47 11.27 -7.32 -4.26
N LEU A 48 10.64 -6.77 -5.31
CA LEU A 48 9.22 -6.43 -5.29
C LEU A 48 8.30 -7.62 -4.99
N LEU A 49 8.61 -8.80 -5.54
CA LEU A 49 7.83 -10.01 -5.29
C LEU A 49 8.17 -10.61 -3.92
N MET A 50 9.47 -10.74 -3.60
CA MET A 50 9.91 -11.37 -2.35
C MET A 50 9.48 -10.60 -1.11
N GLN A 51 9.61 -9.27 -1.13
CA GLN A 51 9.31 -8.41 0.01
C GLN A 51 7.82 -8.24 0.25
N VAL A 52 6.97 -8.61 -0.72
CA VAL A 52 5.51 -8.51 -0.61
C VAL A 52 4.93 -9.42 0.46
N PHE A 53 5.61 -10.53 0.75
CA PHE A 53 5.20 -11.53 1.75
C PHE A 53 5.78 -11.24 3.14
N THR A 54 6.47 -10.11 3.31
CA THR A 54 6.88 -9.62 4.63
C THR A 54 5.76 -8.79 5.24
N SER A 55 5.86 -8.48 6.54
CA SER A 55 4.91 -7.64 7.28
C SER A 55 4.79 -6.19 6.79
N ASN A 56 5.51 -5.80 5.73
CA ASN A 56 5.54 -4.44 5.20
C ASN A 56 4.76 -4.25 3.89
N GLY A 57 4.21 -5.31 3.28
CA GLY A 57 3.50 -5.22 1.99
C GLY A 57 2.26 -4.29 2.04
N PRO A 58 1.78 -3.77 0.88
CA PRO A 58 2.20 -4.08 -0.50
C PRO A 58 3.49 -3.37 -0.94
N THR A 59 4.19 -3.93 -1.93
CA THR A 59 5.45 -3.36 -2.48
C THR A 59 5.24 -2.34 -3.59
N VAL A 60 4.02 -2.27 -4.15
CA VAL A 60 3.50 -1.16 -4.95
C VAL A 60 2.16 -0.73 -4.40
N VAL A 61 2.02 0.55 -4.08
CA VAL A 61 0.84 1.06 -3.36
C VAL A 61 -0.31 1.37 -4.30
N MET A 62 -1.54 1.11 -3.85
CA MET A 62 -2.72 1.83 -4.37
C MET A 62 -2.54 3.34 -4.01
N PRO A 63 -2.84 4.31 -4.90
CA PRO A 63 -3.55 4.21 -6.18
C PRO A 63 -2.61 4.15 -7.40
N THR A 64 -1.38 3.63 -7.26
CA THR A 64 -0.42 3.59 -8.39
C THR A 64 -0.73 2.52 -9.41
N TRP A 65 -1.52 1.51 -9.06
CA TRP A 65 -1.75 0.32 -9.89
C TRP A 65 -2.23 0.65 -11.29
N PHE A 66 -1.60 -0.01 -12.26
CA PHE A 66 -1.87 0.10 -13.68
C PHE A 66 -1.72 -1.30 -14.29
N CYS A 67 -2.68 -1.73 -15.09
CA CYS A 67 -2.60 -2.99 -15.83
C CYS A 67 -3.49 -2.92 -17.09
N SER A 68 -3.34 -3.89 -18.00
CA SER A 68 -4.21 -3.97 -19.16
C SER A 68 -5.64 -4.37 -18.78
N ARG A 69 -6.63 -3.91 -19.54
CA ARG A 69 -8.04 -4.29 -19.32
C ARG A 69 -8.25 -5.82 -19.45
N ALA A 70 -7.56 -6.45 -20.39
CA ALA A 70 -7.60 -7.89 -20.57
C ALA A 70 -7.06 -8.62 -19.33
N TRP A 71 -5.94 -8.15 -18.78
CA TRP A 71 -5.36 -8.71 -17.55
C TRP A 71 -6.27 -8.53 -16.35
N PHE A 72 -6.83 -7.34 -16.14
CA PHE A 72 -7.81 -7.10 -15.08
C PHE A 72 -9.00 -8.06 -15.18
N SER A 73 -9.54 -8.23 -16.38
CA SER A 73 -10.68 -9.14 -16.62
C SER A 73 -10.32 -10.61 -16.33
N HIS A 74 -9.07 -11.00 -16.57
CA HIS A 74 -8.56 -12.34 -16.24
C HIS A 74 -8.31 -12.53 -14.72
N VAL A 75 -7.80 -11.51 -14.04
CA VAL A 75 -7.56 -11.56 -12.60
C VAL A 75 -8.89 -11.62 -11.83
N GLY A 76 -9.85 -10.81 -12.25
CA GLY A 76 -11.17 -10.68 -11.62
C GLY A 76 -11.35 -9.31 -10.96
N PRO A 77 -12.62 -8.96 -10.65
CA PRO A 77 -12.96 -7.68 -10.01
C PRO A 77 -12.49 -7.62 -8.55
N PHE A 78 -12.74 -6.46 -7.92
CA PHE A 78 -12.63 -6.31 -6.47
C PHE A 78 -13.65 -7.20 -5.76
N ASP A 79 -13.34 -7.57 -4.52
CA ASP A 79 -14.26 -8.28 -3.65
C ASP A 79 -15.29 -7.30 -3.07
N GLU A 80 -16.59 -7.58 -3.28
CA GLU A 80 -17.70 -6.73 -2.82
C GLU A 80 -18.39 -7.28 -1.55
N GLY A 81 -17.71 -8.14 -0.79
CA GLY A 81 -18.26 -8.82 0.40
C GLY A 81 -18.65 -7.92 1.58
N GLY A 82 -18.46 -6.60 1.48
CA GLY A 82 -18.96 -5.60 2.44
C GLY A 82 -17.87 -4.96 3.31
N GLN A 83 -18.32 -4.26 4.37
CA GLN A 83 -17.44 -3.48 5.25
C GLN A 83 -16.41 -4.37 5.97
N GLY A 84 -15.14 -3.97 5.91
CA GLY A 84 -14.03 -4.68 6.57
C GLY A 84 -13.34 -5.73 5.69
N VAL A 85 -13.87 -6.01 4.49
CA VAL A 85 -13.16 -6.79 3.48
C VAL A 85 -11.96 -5.98 3.00
N PRO A 86 -10.72 -6.53 2.99
CA PRO A 86 -9.54 -5.85 2.48
C PRO A 86 -9.45 -6.04 0.96
N GLU A 87 -10.43 -5.51 0.23
CA GLU A 87 -10.67 -5.71 -1.21
C GLU A 87 -9.45 -5.34 -2.06
N ASP A 88 -8.78 -4.23 -1.71
CA ASP A 88 -7.54 -3.79 -2.37
C ASP A 88 -6.44 -4.86 -2.22
N LEU A 89 -6.26 -5.38 -1.00
CA LEU A 89 -5.21 -6.36 -0.71
C LEU A 89 -5.49 -7.70 -1.39
N LEU A 90 -6.75 -8.14 -1.40
CA LEU A 90 -7.18 -9.34 -2.10
C LEU A 90 -6.95 -9.22 -3.61
N LEU A 91 -7.33 -8.09 -4.21
CA LEU A 91 -7.09 -7.82 -5.62
C LEU A 91 -5.58 -7.84 -5.93
N PHE A 92 -4.78 -7.20 -5.08
CA PHE A 92 -3.33 -7.17 -5.24
C PHE A 92 -2.74 -8.58 -5.21
N TYR A 93 -3.08 -9.39 -4.21
CA TYR A 93 -2.60 -10.78 -4.13
C TYR A 93 -3.07 -11.65 -5.29
N ASN A 94 -4.28 -11.44 -5.82
CA ASN A 94 -4.74 -12.15 -7.01
C ASN A 94 -3.90 -11.82 -8.26
N HIS A 95 -3.45 -10.56 -8.40
CA HIS A 95 -2.50 -10.20 -9.46
C HIS A 95 -1.16 -10.93 -9.30
N LEU A 96 -0.66 -11.07 -8.06
CA LEU A 96 0.60 -11.76 -7.79
C LEU A 96 0.51 -13.27 -8.02
N ARG A 97 -0.61 -13.91 -7.65
CA ARG A 97 -0.81 -15.35 -7.83
C ARG A 97 -0.88 -15.75 -9.30
N LYS A 98 -1.56 -14.93 -10.11
CA LYS A 98 -1.78 -15.22 -11.54
C LYS A 98 -0.63 -14.70 -12.42
N GLY A 99 0.12 -13.72 -11.96
CA GLY A 99 1.13 -13.04 -12.75
C GLY A 99 2.25 -12.47 -11.91
N GLY A 100 2.42 -11.14 -11.92
CA GLY A 100 3.52 -10.52 -11.19
C GLY A 100 3.33 -9.04 -10.90
N VAL A 101 4.37 -8.47 -10.29
CA VAL A 101 4.44 -7.05 -9.93
C VAL A 101 5.62 -6.39 -10.62
N ARG A 102 5.38 -5.18 -11.14
CA ARG A 102 6.41 -4.30 -11.71
C ARG A 102 6.26 -2.91 -11.11
N ARG A 103 7.35 -2.15 -11.11
CA ARG A 103 7.35 -0.75 -10.69
C ARG A 103 8.13 0.07 -11.70
N VAL A 104 7.58 1.23 -12.08
CA VAL A 104 8.37 2.26 -12.75
C VAL A 104 9.15 3.01 -11.66
N ASP A 105 10.48 2.99 -11.75
CA ASP A 105 11.40 3.59 -10.77
C ASP A 105 11.52 5.11 -10.96
N GLN A 106 10.37 5.77 -11.03
CA GLN A 106 10.21 7.21 -11.06
C GLN A 106 9.02 7.60 -10.18
N SER A 107 9.16 8.75 -9.50
CA SER A 107 8.07 9.33 -8.71
C SER A 107 6.99 9.89 -9.62
N LEU A 108 5.91 9.12 -9.86
CA LEU A 108 4.85 9.48 -10.82
C LEU A 108 3.51 9.81 -10.18
N LEU A 109 3.39 9.64 -8.86
CA LEU A 109 2.20 9.94 -8.09
C LEU A 109 2.54 10.78 -6.85
N LEU A 110 1.76 11.84 -6.62
CA LEU A 110 1.69 12.54 -5.34
C LEU A 110 0.49 11.96 -4.56
N TYR A 111 0.77 11.21 -3.50
CA TYR A 111 -0.23 10.67 -2.59
C TYR A 111 -0.44 11.67 -1.46
N ARG A 112 -1.52 12.45 -1.57
CA ARG A 112 -1.92 13.42 -0.56
C ARG A 112 -2.71 12.77 0.57
N TYR A 113 -2.28 13.02 1.80
CA TYR A 113 -3.04 12.73 3.01
C TYR A 113 -4.28 13.61 3.06
N HIS A 114 -5.42 13.03 3.44
CA HIS A 114 -6.66 13.74 3.64
C HIS A 114 -7.20 13.43 5.04
N PRO A 115 -7.50 14.43 5.89
CA PRO A 115 -7.96 14.21 7.25
C PRO A 115 -9.24 13.38 7.36
N SER A 116 -10.13 13.44 6.36
CA SER A 116 -11.35 12.63 6.30
C SER A 116 -11.17 11.29 5.57
N GLY A 117 -9.93 10.80 5.44
CA GLY A 117 -9.65 9.51 4.81
C GLY A 117 -10.29 8.36 5.59
N ALA A 118 -10.84 7.37 4.87
CA ALA A 118 -11.60 6.26 5.45
C ALA A 118 -10.82 5.44 6.51
N THR A 119 -9.48 5.42 6.46
CA THR A 119 -8.63 4.78 7.47
C THR A 119 -8.93 5.26 8.90
N HIS A 120 -9.44 6.49 9.07
CA HIS A 120 -9.83 7.02 10.38
C HIS A 120 -11.19 6.50 10.90
N SER A 121 -11.98 5.82 10.06
CA SER A 121 -13.28 5.24 10.44
C SER A 121 -13.19 3.78 10.88
N VAL A 122 -12.01 3.15 10.75
CA VAL A 122 -11.76 1.81 11.28
C VAL A 122 -11.49 1.94 12.77
N LEU A 123 -12.49 1.61 13.59
CA LEU A 123 -12.27 1.47 15.03
C LEU A 123 -11.30 0.30 15.24
N GLU A 124 -10.19 0.58 15.93
CA GLU A 124 -9.31 -0.47 16.45
C GLU A 124 -10.12 -1.25 17.50
N TYR A 125 -10.77 -2.33 17.07
CA TYR A 125 -11.33 -3.28 18.01
C TYR A 125 -10.14 -3.91 18.74
N ALA A 126 -9.85 -3.38 19.93
CA ALA A 126 -9.02 -4.06 20.90
C ALA A 126 -9.53 -5.50 20.97
N VAL A 127 -8.67 -6.44 20.61
CA VAL A 127 -8.90 -7.88 20.78
C VAL A 127 -9.48 -8.05 22.20
N PRO A 128 -10.67 -8.67 22.38
CA PRO A 128 -11.21 -8.87 23.71
C PRO A 128 -10.16 -9.61 24.51
N SER A 129 -9.72 -9.00 25.61
CA SER A 129 -8.82 -9.60 26.58
C SER A 129 -9.47 -10.87 27.09
N ARG A 130 -9.19 -12.01 26.44
CA ARG A 130 -9.45 -13.32 27.03
C ARG A 130 -8.65 -13.36 28.31
N GLY A 131 -9.38 -13.53 29.41
CA GLY A 131 -8.86 -13.45 30.76
C GLY A 131 -7.64 -14.34 30.97
N GLY A 132 -6.72 -13.76 31.75
CA GLY A 132 -5.80 -14.46 32.63
C GLY A 132 -4.67 -15.21 31.96
N TRP A 133 -3.51 -14.58 31.83
CA TRP A 133 -2.22 -15.10 32.31
C TRP A 133 -1.35 -13.93 32.77
N GLY A 134 -0.56 -14.20 33.80
CA GLY A 134 -0.04 -13.22 34.77
C GLY A 134 0.84 -12.10 34.22
N ALA A 135 0.91 -11.06 35.05
CA ALA A 135 1.77 -9.90 34.89
C ALA A 135 3.20 -10.26 34.49
N VAL A 136 3.68 -9.67 33.40
CA VAL A 136 5.09 -9.36 33.22
C VAL A 136 5.16 -7.89 32.83
N ASP A 137 5.75 -7.13 33.74
CA ASP A 137 6.05 -5.72 33.62
C ASP A 137 7.00 -5.50 32.43
N SER A 138 6.63 -4.63 31.50
CA SER A 138 7.49 -4.24 30.38
C SER A 138 7.07 -2.85 29.87
N GLY A 139 7.71 -1.83 30.45
CA GLY A 139 8.13 -0.59 29.81
C GLY A 139 7.30 -0.01 28.66
N ASP A 140 6.60 1.08 28.96
CA ASP A 140 6.83 2.38 28.30
C ASP A 140 6.78 2.44 26.75
N TRP A 141 5.67 2.01 26.14
CA TRP A 141 5.46 2.14 24.68
C TRP A 141 4.19 2.86 24.22
N LEU A 142 3.51 3.63 25.07
CA LEU A 142 2.29 4.34 24.64
C LEU A 142 2.14 5.76 25.22
N ARG A 143 2.86 6.72 24.63
CA ARG A 143 2.37 8.11 24.51
C ARG A 143 2.80 8.73 23.17
N PRO A 144 1.88 9.01 22.25
CA PRO A 144 2.11 10.03 21.24
C PRO A 144 1.97 11.39 21.91
N ARG A 145 3.09 12.03 22.25
CA ARG A 145 3.10 13.44 22.65
C ARG A 145 3.00 14.29 21.38
N VAL A 146 1.79 14.44 20.85
CA VAL A 146 1.50 15.52 19.89
C VAL A 146 1.45 16.81 20.70
N GLN A 147 2.58 17.50 20.80
CA GLN A 147 2.61 18.90 21.23
C GLN A 147 2.43 19.74 19.96
N CYS A 148 1.18 20.08 19.65
CA CYS A 148 0.89 21.22 18.79
C CYS A 148 1.34 22.48 19.54
N GLY A 149 2.53 22.99 19.21
CA GLY A 149 2.94 24.33 19.59
C GLY A 149 2.17 25.33 18.75
N VAL A 150 1.30 26.10 19.39
CA VAL A 150 0.83 27.40 18.90
C VAL A 150 1.96 28.39 19.17
N ASN A 151 2.46 29.02 18.10
CA ASN A 151 2.87 30.43 18.03
C ASN A 151 3.14 30.79 16.58
#